data_AF-A0A7M1KFB4-F1
#
_entry.id   AF-A0A7M1KFB4-F1
#
_cell.length_a   1.000
_cell.length_b   1.000
_cell.length_c   1.000
_cell.angle_alpha   90.00
_cell.angle_beta   90.00
_cell.angle_gamma   90.00
#
_symmetry.space_group_name_H-M   'P 1'
#
loop_
_entity.id
_entity.type
_entity.pdbx_description
1 polymer ?
#
loop_
_entity_poly.entity_id
_entity_poly.type
_entity_poly.pdbx_seq_one_letter_code
_entity_poly.pdbx_strand_id
1 'polypeptide(L)'
;MTDQDSNTAGHTPSYQERFTEACNTLKFKPYELIQGPDAGYLVWVVQHVRNGQQVTIDGPYFTEEEARVSADLMRGTFRGARASETIYNRVWNYDPRQEQLTIDQAHMSRAVLAIRLGLPAPSITV
;
A
#
# COMPACT_ATOMS: atom_id res chain seq x y z
N MET A 1 -48.70 -4.40 11.37
CA MET A 1 -48.56 -3.53 10.19
C MET A 1 -47.32 -2.67 10.42
N THR A 2 -46.10 -3.21 10.30
CA THR A 2 -45.27 -3.36 9.08
C THR A 2 -45.16 -2.07 8.26
N ASP A 3 -43.97 -1.48 8.30
CA ASP A 3 -43.09 -1.07 7.19
C ASP A 3 -41.79 -0.61 7.89
N GLN A 4 -40.67 -1.33 7.95
CA GLN A 4 -39.85 -2.03 6.96
C GLN A 4 -39.25 -1.13 5.87
N ASP A 5 -38.51 -0.11 6.30
CA ASP A 5 -37.60 0.63 5.42
C ASP A 5 -36.25 -0.09 5.28
N SER A 6 -36.21 -0.89 4.22
CA SER A 6 -35.19 -0.82 3.16
C SER A 6 -33.70 -0.77 3.55
N ASN A 7 -33.12 -1.98 3.60
CA ASN A 7 -31.92 -2.36 2.84
C ASN A 7 -30.73 -1.37 2.85
N THR A 8 -29.84 -1.53 3.83
CA THR A 8 -28.43 -1.09 3.71
C THR A 8 -27.76 -1.95 2.64
N ALA A 9 -27.96 -1.62 1.36
CA ALA A 9 -27.14 -2.15 0.28
C ALA A 9 -25.71 -1.71 0.57
N GLY A 10 -24.82 -2.66 0.86
CA GLY A 10 -23.42 -2.37 1.20
C GLY A 10 -22.77 -1.55 0.11
N HIS A 11 -22.46 -0.29 0.41
CA HIS A 11 -21.64 0.55 -0.46
C HIS A 11 -20.29 -0.12 -0.63
N THR A 12 -19.98 -0.58 -1.85
CA THR A 12 -18.64 -1.07 -2.17
C THR A 12 -17.78 0.15 -2.46
N PRO A 13 -16.79 0.47 -1.60
CA PRO A 13 -16.02 1.70 -1.78
C PRO A 13 -15.25 1.68 -3.10
N SER A 14 -15.26 2.82 -3.79
CA SER A 14 -14.49 3.01 -5.02
C SER A 14 -12.98 2.93 -4.76
N TYR A 15 -12.18 2.76 -5.82
CA TYR A 15 -10.73 2.81 -5.68
C TYR A 15 -10.24 4.16 -5.15
N GLN A 16 -10.89 5.26 -5.53
CA GLN A 16 -10.57 6.60 -5.06
C GLN A 16 -10.85 6.76 -3.57
N GLU A 17 -11.98 6.25 -3.08
CA GLU A 17 -12.33 6.29 -1.65
C GLU A 17 -11.34 5.46 -0.82
N ARG A 18 -11.05 4.22 -1.24
CA ARG A 18 -10.07 3.36 -0.58
C ARG A 18 -8.68 3.99 -0.54
N PHE A 19 -8.24 4.57 -1.66
CA PHE A 19 -6.95 5.23 -1.75
C PHE A 19 -6.87 6.48 -0.87
N THR A 20 -7.92 7.32 -0.88
CA THR A 20 -7.97 8.54 -0.08
C THR A 20 -7.90 8.23 1.41
N GLU A 21 -8.65 7.23 1.87
CA GLU A 21 -8.59 6.76 3.26
C GLU A 21 -7.20 6.22 3.61
N ALA A 22 -6.60 5.43 2.72
CA ALA A 22 -5.26 4.89 2.93
C ALA A 22 -4.17 5.98 3.02
N CYS A 23 -4.34 7.10 2.30
CA CYS A 23 -3.40 8.23 2.32
C CYS A 23 -3.30 8.92 3.69
N ASN A 24 -4.28 8.74 4.58
CA ASN A 24 -4.22 9.25 5.95
C ASN A 24 -3.07 8.62 6.77
N THR A 25 -2.57 7.46 6.36
CA THR A 25 -1.39 6.83 6.97
C THR A 25 -0.10 7.39 6.34
N LEU A 26 0.73 8.03 7.15
CA LEU A 26 1.98 8.70 6.71
C LEU A 26 3.26 7.97 7.11
N LYS A 27 3.14 6.84 7.83
CA LYS A 27 4.27 6.07 8.35
C LYS A 27 4.05 4.60 8.10
N PHE A 28 5.14 3.86 7.93
CA PHE A 28 5.06 2.41 7.88
C PHE A 28 4.53 1.85 9.20
N LYS A 29 3.69 0.81 9.11
CA LYS A 29 3.19 0.11 10.28
C LYS A 29 4.36 -0.60 10.98
N PRO A 30 4.54 -0.43 12.30
CA PRO A 30 5.54 -1.18 13.05
C PRO A 30 5.31 -2.69 12.92
N TYR A 31 6.39 -3.46 12.88
CA TYR A 31 6.36 -4.91 12.89
C TYR A 31 7.20 -5.42 14.06
N GLU A 32 6.55 -6.13 14.97
CA GLU A 32 7.19 -6.69 16.14
C GLU A 32 8.15 -7.82 15.73
N LEU A 33 9.41 -7.67 16.12
CA LEU A 33 10.41 -8.71 16.03
C LEU A 33 10.86 -9.11 17.43
N ILE A 34 11.66 -10.16 17.53
CA ILE A 34 12.20 -10.68 18.81
C ILE A 34 12.89 -9.57 19.64
N GLN A 35 13.43 -8.54 18.98
CA GLN A 35 14.15 -7.44 19.63
C GLN A 35 13.25 -6.30 20.13
N GLY A 36 11.94 -6.33 19.83
CA GLY A 36 10.96 -5.36 20.31
C GLY A 36 9.97 -4.90 19.24
N PRO A 37 8.96 -4.09 19.63
CA PRO A 37 7.87 -3.65 18.76
C PRO A 37 8.30 -2.68 17.64
N ASP A 38 9.38 -1.92 17.84
CA ASP A 38 9.91 -0.95 16.87
C ASP A 38 11.07 -1.48 16.02
N ALA A 39 11.42 -2.76 16.22
CA ALA A 39 12.56 -3.42 15.59
C ALA A 39 12.36 -3.68 14.09
N GLY A 40 11.13 -3.59 13.58
CA GLY A 40 10.84 -3.71 12.16
C GLY A 40 9.66 -2.84 11.72
N TYR A 41 9.45 -2.79 10.41
CA TYR A 41 8.31 -2.12 9.80
C TYR A 41 7.83 -2.86 8.55
N LEU A 42 6.53 -2.75 8.27
CA LEU A 42 5.90 -3.35 7.10
C LEU A 42 5.91 -2.36 5.94
N VAL A 43 6.34 -2.87 4.79
CA VAL A 43 6.25 -2.20 3.49
C VAL A 43 5.37 -3.03 2.57
N TRP A 44 4.48 -2.38 1.85
CA TRP A 44 3.59 -3.05 0.91
C TRP A 44 4.06 -2.85 -0.53
N VAL A 45 3.99 -3.90 -1.33
CA VAL A 45 4.39 -3.89 -2.74
C VAL A 45 3.34 -4.61 -3.58
N VAL A 46 3.35 -4.37 -4.89
CA VAL A 46 2.61 -5.18 -5.85
C VAL A 46 3.54 -6.21 -6.45
N GLN A 47 3.17 -7.48 -6.36
CA GLN A 47 3.92 -8.59 -6.94
C GLN A 47 3.11 -9.31 -8.02
N HIS A 48 3.84 -9.89 -8.96
CA HIS A 48 3.31 -10.75 -10.01
C HIS A 48 4.27 -11.94 -10.25
N VAL A 49 3.74 -13.08 -10.69
CA VAL A 49 4.57 -14.25 -11.02
C VAL A 49 5.05 -14.16 -12.46
N ARG A 50 6.35 -13.95 -12.68
CA ARG A 50 6.99 -13.97 -14.00
C ARG A 50 7.97 -15.13 -14.06
N ASN A 51 7.81 -16.03 -15.02
CA ASN A 51 8.67 -17.22 -15.18
C ASN A 51 8.81 -18.07 -13.91
N GLY A 52 7.72 -18.23 -13.15
CA GLY A 52 7.71 -18.98 -11.88
C GLY A 52 8.30 -18.23 -10.68
N GLN A 53 8.79 -17.01 -10.86
CA GLN A 53 9.35 -16.18 -9.78
C GLN A 53 8.41 -15.03 -9.42
N GLN A 54 8.29 -14.74 -8.11
CA GLN A 54 7.60 -13.54 -7.66
C GLN A 54 8.50 -12.33 -7.93
N VAL A 55 7.98 -11.38 -8.71
CA VAL A 55 8.68 -10.12 -9.01
C VAL A 55 7.84 -8.96 -8.51
N THR A 56 8.49 -7.99 -7.87
CA THR A 56 7.87 -6.70 -7.52
C THR A 56 7.71 -5.88 -8.80
N ILE A 57 6.49 -5.39 -9.03
CA ILE A 57 6.14 -4.60 -10.22
C ILE A 57 5.67 -3.18 -9.88
N ASP A 58 5.30 -2.91 -8.62
CA ASP A 58 4.98 -1.57 -8.13
C ASP A 58 5.18 -1.45 -6.61
N GLY A 59 5.17 -0.21 -6.12
CA GLY A 59 5.47 0.16 -4.74
C GLY A 59 6.93 0.63 -4.58
N PRO A 60 7.39 0.84 -3.34
CA PRO A 60 6.73 0.52 -2.06
C PRO A 60 5.51 1.41 -1.73
N TYR A 61 4.65 0.95 -0.83
CA TYR A 61 3.50 1.67 -0.29
C TYR A 61 3.46 1.59 1.24
N PHE A 62 2.84 2.58 1.88
CA PHE A 62 2.71 2.63 3.33
C PHE A 62 1.68 1.65 3.86
N THR A 63 0.64 1.39 3.07
CA THR A 63 -0.51 0.57 3.48
C THR A 63 -0.81 -0.55 2.51
N GLU A 64 -1.48 -1.59 3.02
CA GLU A 64 -1.99 -2.68 2.20
C GLU A 64 -2.98 -2.18 1.14
N GLU A 65 -3.85 -1.25 1.51
CA GLU A 65 -4.91 -0.78 0.61
C GLU A 65 -4.36 -0.02 -0.58
N GLU A 66 -3.31 0.78 -0.42
CA GLU A 66 -2.61 1.39 -1.56
C GLU A 66 -2.07 0.33 -2.54
N ALA A 67 -1.42 -0.72 -2.01
CA ALA A 67 -0.90 -1.81 -2.84
C ALA A 67 -2.04 -2.61 -3.49
N ARG A 68 -3.16 -2.85 -2.80
CA ARG A 68 -4.33 -3.55 -3.36
C ARG A 68 -4.97 -2.74 -4.47
N VAL A 69 -5.17 -1.44 -4.29
CA VAL A 69 -5.70 -0.56 -5.34
C VAL A 69 -4.76 -0.54 -6.55
N SER A 70 -3.45 -0.41 -6.34
CA SER A 70 -2.49 -0.48 -7.45
C SER A 70 -2.53 -1.85 -8.17
N ALA A 71 -2.56 -2.95 -7.41
CA ALA A 71 -2.66 -4.30 -7.97
C ALA A 71 -3.94 -4.48 -8.79
N ASP A 72 -5.08 -4.00 -8.29
CA ASP A 72 -6.38 -4.07 -8.97
C ASP A 72 -6.33 -3.34 -10.33
N LEU A 73 -5.73 -2.14 -10.38
CA LEU A 73 -5.52 -1.38 -11.63
C LEU A 73 -4.59 -2.10 -12.61
N MET A 74 -3.60 -2.85 -12.10
CA MET A 74 -2.60 -3.54 -12.91
C MET A 74 -3.08 -4.87 -13.50
N ARG A 75 -4.17 -5.45 -13.00
CA ARG A 75 -4.66 -6.78 -13.44
C ARG A 75 -4.99 -6.88 -14.92
N GLY A 76 -5.25 -5.74 -15.60
CA GLY A 76 -5.43 -5.70 -17.05
C GLY A 76 -4.16 -6.13 -17.82
N THR A 77 -2.98 -5.77 -17.31
CA THR A 77 -1.68 -6.06 -17.95
C THR A 77 -0.97 -7.24 -17.29
N PHE A 78 -1.06 -7.34 -15.96
CA PHE A 78 -0.38 -8.33 -15.14
C PHE A 78 -1.41 -9.24 -14.46
N ARG A 79 -1.84 -10.30 -15.15
CA ARG A 79 -2.82 -11.24 -14.57
C ARG A 79 -2.26 -11.86 -13.29
N GLY A 80 -2.99 -11.70 -12.18
CA GLY A 80 -2.55 -12.18 -10.88
C GLY A 80 -1.66 -11.21 -10.10
N ALA A 81 -1.56 -9.94 -10.53
CA ALA A 81 -1.02 -8.88 -9.68
C ALA A 81 -1.75 -8.84 -8.33
N ARG A 82 -0.97 -8.84 -7.25
CA ARG A 82 -1.48 -8.84 -5.88
C ARG A 82 -0.60 -7.99 -4.96
N ALA A 83 -1.23 -7.43 -3.93
CA ALA A 83 -0.51 -6.84 -2.82
C ALA A 83 0.26 -7.93 -2.05
N SER A 84 1.48 -7.61 -1.64
CA SER A 84 2.30 -8.43 -0.77
C SER A 84 2.97 -7.54 0.26
N GLU A 85 3.08 -8.02 1.49
CA GLU A 85 3.90 -7.38 2.51
C GLU A 85 5.37 -7.77 2.35
N THR A 86 6.25 -6.91 2.84
CA THR A 86 7.69 -7.14 3.00
C THR A 86 8.10 -6.53 4.32
N ILE A 87 8.84 -7.30 5.12
CA ILE A 87 9.28 -6.88 6.46
C ILE A 87 10.70 -6.32 6.35
N TYR A 88 10.88 -5.08 6.79
CA TYR A 88 12.20 -4.48 6.96
C TYR A 88 12.60 -4.53 8.43
N ASN A 89 13.86 -4.86 8.69
CA ASN A 89 14.44 -5.00 10.03
C ASN A 89 15.35 -3.79 10.32
N ARG A 90 15.18 -3.15 11.48
CA ARG A 90 15.98 -2.01 11.97
C ARG A 90 17.10 -2.41 12.94
N VAL A 91 17.27 -3.69 13.21
CA VAL A 91 18.27 -4.22 14.15
C VAL A 91 19.51 -4.71 13.43
N TRP A 92 19.32 -5.50 12.37
CA TRP A 92 20.43 -6.08 11.62
C TRP A 92 20.73 -5.24 10.38
N ASN A 93 21.96 -4.71 10.29
CA ASN A 93 22.42 -3.89 9.16
C ASN A 93 21.55 -2.66 8.88
N TYR A 94 21.07 -1.99 9.94
CA TYR A 94 20.30 -0.76 9.80
C TYR A 94 21.12 0.36 9.18
N ASP A 95 20.66 0.88 8.03
CA ASP A 95 21.11 2.15 7.48
C ASP A 95 19.91 3.12 7.45
N PRO A 96 19.91 4.19 8.27
CA PRO A 96 18.82 5.16 8.29
C PRO A 96 18.59 5.83 6.94
N ARG A 97 19.62 5.89 6.08
CA ARG A 97 19.49 6.43 4.72
C ARG A 97 18.68 5.51 3.81
N GLN A 98 18.78 4.19 4.00
CA GLN A 98 17.97 3.22 3.25
C GLN A 98 16.50 3.28 3.69
N GLU A 99 16.25 3.45 4.99
CA GLU A 99 14.89 3.66 5.49
C GLU A 99 14.30 4.94 4.91
N GLN A 100 15.03 6.06 4.96
CA GLN A 100 14.57 7.32 4.36
C GLN A 100 14.31 7.18 2.86
N LEU A 101 15.20 6.51 2.12
CA LEU A 101 15.00 6.22 0.70
C LEU A 101 13.71 5.42 0.45
N THR A 102 13.38 4.48 1.33
CA THR A 102 12.17 3.65 1.23
C THR A 102 10.91 4.49 1.49
N ILE A 103 10.97 5.42 2.44
CA ILE A 103 9.90 6.40 2.72
C ILE A 103 9.70 7.31 1.49
N ASP A 104 10.77 7.86 0.93
CA ASP A 104 10.71 8.75 -0.23
C ASP A 104 10.12 8.02 -1.45
N GLN A 105 10.54 6.76 -1.67
CA GLN A 105 9.97 5.89 -2.71
C GLN A 105 8.49 5.59 -2.48
N ALA A 106 8.06 5.43 -1.23
CA ALA A 106 6.64 5.22 -0.91
C ALA A 106 5.79 6.46 -1.19
N HIS A 107 6.31 7.67 -0.89
CA HIS A 107 5.66 8.91 -1.28
C HIS A 107 5.57 9.06 -2.81
N MET A 108 6.63 8.75 -3.54
CA MET A 108 6.61 8.77 -5.01
C MET A 108 5.59 7.78 -5.58
N SER A 109 5.55 6.55 -5.07
CA SER A 109 4.60 5.52 -5.51
C SER A 109 3.15 5.93 -5.24
N ARG A 110 2.88 6.51 -4.06
CA ARG A 110 1.58 7.09 -3.72
C ARG A 110 1.18 8.22 -4.69
N ALA A 111 2.10 9.12 -5.01
CA ALA A 111 1.84 10.21 -5.95
C ALA A 111 1.51 9.69 -7.36
N VAL A 112 2.25 8.69 -7.84
CA VAL A 112 1.97 8.03 -9.13
C VAL A 112 0.61 7.35 -9.10
N LEU A 113 0.25 6.66 -8.01
CA LEU A 113 -1.05 6.01 -7.86
C LEU A 113 -2.21 7.03 -7.85
N ALA A 114 -2.05 8.17 -7.18
CA ALA A 114 -3.02 9.26 -7.21
C ALA A 114 -3.29 9.75 -8.64
N ILE A 115 -2.23 9.98 -9.41
CA ILE A 115 -2.33 10.41 -10.82
C ILE A 115 -3.08 9.37 -11.65
N ARG A 116 -2.78 8.08 -11.49
CA ARG A 116 -3.49 6.98 -12.19
C ARG A 116 -4.98 6.92 -11.84
N LEU A 117 -5.35 7.34 -10.63
CA LEU A 117 -6.73 7.40 -10.15
C LEU A 117 -7.47 8.69 -10.53
N GLY A 118 -6.79 9.65 -11.19
CA GLY A 118 -7.34 10.96 -11.52
C GLY A 118 -7.48 11.89 -10.31
N LEU A 119 -6.72 11.63 -9.23
CA LEU A 119 -6.71 12.40 -8.00
C LEU A 119 -5.51 13.36 -7.96
N PRO A 120 -5.60 14.47 -7.21
CA PRO A 120 -4.44 15.32 -6.97
C PRO A 120 -3.34 14.52 -6.26
N ALA A 121 -2.09 14.73 -6.66
CA ALA A 121 -0.95 14.12 -5.97
C ALA A 121 -0.93 14.62 -4.51
N PRO A 122 -0.83 13.72 -3.51
CA PRO A 122 -0.80 14.12 -2.11
C PRO A 122 0.45 14.96 -1.83
N SER A 123 0.24 16.11 -1.17
CA SER A 123 1.31 17.01 -0.77
C SER A 123 2.24 16.30 0.22
N ILE A 124 3.53 16.23 -0.12
CA ILE A 124 4.56 15.81 0.84
C ILE A 124 4.80 17.01 1.75
N THR A 125 4.05 17.13 2.84
CA THR A 125 4.39 18.09 3.89
C THR A 125 5.56 17.50 4.66
N VAL A 126 6.77 17.94 4.28
CA VAL A 126 8.03 17.64 5.00
C VAL A 126 8.09 18.46 6.28
#